data_AF-A0A925X0Y3-F1
#
_entry.id   AF-A0A925X0Y3-F1
#
_cell.length_a   1.000
_cell.length_b   1.000
_cell.length_c   1.000
_cell.angle_alpha   90.00
_cell.angle_beta   90.00
_cell.angle_gamma   90.00
#
_symmetry.space_group_name_H-M   'P 1'
#
loop_
_entity.id
_entity.type
_entity.pdbx_description
1 polymer ?
#
loop_
_entity_poly.entity_id
_entity_poly.type
_entity_poly.pdbx_seq_one_letter_code
_entity_poly.pdbx_strand_id
1 'polypeptide(L)'
;MQALAEGSLSERALARAKELANEADLRLTPPRTKAPAPETVTVAMKPTGAGAHFTGAGAHFTVTGAVQLARLLGWSERMIGLTIISIGTGLPEVVASLVSSVRG
;
A
#
# COMPACT_ATOMS: atom_id res chain seq x y z
N MET A 1 10.79 -41.83 -49.06
CA MET A 1 9.94 -40.77 -48.48
C MET A 1 9.92 -40.91 -46.95
N GLN A 2 10.96 -40.48 -46.24
CA GLN A 2 11.05 -40.60 -44.76
C GLN A 2 11.60 -39.35 -44.04
N ALA A 3 12.14 -38.36 -44.76
CA ALA A 3 12.69 -37.14 -44.18
C ALA A 3 11.66 -36.02 -43.88
N LEU A 4 10.40 -36.18 -44.29
CA LEU A 4 9.35 -35.15 -44.09
C LEU A 4 8.55 -35.34 -42.79
N ALA A 5 8.69 -36.47 -42.10
CA ALA A 5 7.97 -36.74 -40.85
C ALA A 5 8.69 -36.14 -39.62
N GLU A 6 10.03 -36.12 -39.62
CA GLU A 6 10.84 -35.69 -38.46
C GLU A 6 10.80 -34.17 -38.22
N GLY A 7 10.72 -33.36 -39.28
CA GLY A 7 10.59 -31.90 -39.17
C GLY A 7 9.28 -31.47 -38.49
N SER A 8 8.15 -32.10 -38.85
CA SER A 8 6.85 -31.76 -38.26
C SER A 8 6.67 -32.25 -36.82
N LEU A 9 7.31 -33.36 -36.45
CA LEU A 9 7.32 -33.90 -35.09
C LEU A 9 8.17 -33.06 -34.15
N SER A 10 9.34 -32.59 -34.61
CA SER A 10 10.21 -31.71 -33.84
C SER A 10 9.62 -30.30 -33.64
N GLU A 11 8.95 -29.74 -34.65
CA GLU A 11 8.22 -28.48 -34.52
C GLU A 11 7.06 -28.56 -33.53
N ARG A 12 6.28 -29.65 -33.55
CA ARG A 12 5.20 -29.88 -32.59
C ARG A 12 5.72 -30.16 -31.18
N ALA A 13 6.83 -30.89 -31.06
CA ALA A 13 7.49 -31.12 -29.78
C ALA A 13 8.01 -29.81 -29.18
N LEU A 14 8.60 -28.92 -29.99
CA LEU A 14 9.06 -27.60 -29.56
C LEU A 14 7.89 -26.69 -29.18
N ALA A 15 6.79 -26.72 -29.93
CA ALA A 15 5.57 -25.96 -29.60
C ALA A 15 4.98 -26.42 -28.25
N ARG A 16 4.90 -27.73 -28.03
CA ARG A 16 4.42 -28.31 -26.77
C ARG A 16 5.35 -28.00 -25.59
N ALA A 17 6.67 -28.03 -25.81
CA ALA A 17 7.66 -27.69 -24.79
C ALA A 17 7.56 -26.21 -24.37
N LYS A 18 7.35 -25.30 -25.33
CA LYS A 18 7.12 -23.87 -25.04
C LYS A 18 5.83 -23.64 -24.27
N GLU A 19 4.77 -24.39 -24.56
CA GLU A 19 3.49 -24.29 -23.86
C GLU A 19 3.58 -24.81 -22.42
N LEU A 20 4.24 -25.95 -22.19
CA LEU A 20 4.50 -26.46 -20.85
C LEU A 20 5.40 -25.51 -20.03
N ALA A 21 6.37 -24.87 -20.68
CA ALA A 21 7.20 -23.85 -20.06
C ALA A 21 6.37 -22.61 -19.66
N ASN A 22 5.46 -22.15 -20.53
CA ASN A 22 4.55 -21.04 -20.23
C ASN A 22 3.55 -21.38 -19.11
N GLU A 23 3.01 -22.61 -19.09
CA GLU A 23 2.15 -23.08 -17.99
C GLU A 23 2.92 -23.18 -16.66
N ALA A 24 4.17 -23.65 -16.69
CA ALA A 24 5.01 -23.71 -15.50
C ALA A 24 5.35 -22.31 -15.00
N ASP A 25 5.65 -21.37 -15.90
CA ASP A 25 5.92 -19.98 -15.57
C ASP A 25 4.70 -19.29 -14.96
N LEU A 26 3.49 -19.58 -15.47
CA LEU A 26 2.22 -19.07 -14.93
C LEU A 26 1.89 -19.61 -13.53
N ARG A 27 2.35 -20.83 -13.22
CA ARG A 27 2.18 -21.47 -11.90
C ARG A 27 3.24 -21.00 -10.89
N LEU A 28 4.46 -20.72 -11.33
CA LEU A 28 5.56 -20.23 -10.48
C LEU A 28 5.50 -18.72 -10.25
N THR A 29 5.03 -17.98 -11.25
CA THR A 29 4.78 -16.54 -11.18
C THR A 29 3.38 -16.24 -11.70
N PRO A 30 2.39 -15.93 -10.84
CA PRO A 30 1.10 -15.49 -11.34
C PRO A 30 1.33 -14.26 -12.22
N PRO A 31 0.68 -14.15 -13.39
CA PRO A 31 0.92 -13.07 -14.32
C PRO A 31 0.66 -11.77 -13.58
N ARG A 32 1.71 -11.00 -13.31
CA ARG A 32 1.54 -9.56 -13.08
C ARG A 32 1.11 -8.99 -14.42
N THR A 33 -0.18 -9.11 -14.70
CA THR A 33 -0.85 -8.13 -15.55
C THR A 33 -0.41 -6.78 -14.99
N LYS A 34 0.28 -5.97 -15.80
CA LYS A 34 0.45 -4.57 -15.46
C LYS A 34 -0.96 -4.06 -15.31
N ALA A 35 -1.41 -3.87 -14.07
CA ALA A 35 -2.65 -3.16 -13.80
C ALA A 35 -2.62 -1.91 -14.70
N PRO A 36 -3.71 -1.61 -15.42
CA PRO A 36 -3.74 -0.46 -16.31
C PRO A 36 -3.17 0.73 -15.55
N ALA A 37 -2.09 1.31 -16.09
CA ALA A 37 -1.49 2.48 -15.50
C ALA A 37 -2.60 3.51 -15.34
N PRO A 38 -2.81 4.10 -14.15
CA PRO A 38 -3.86 5.06 -13.96
C PRO A 38 -3.48 6.36 -14.70
N GLU A 39 -3.66 6.40 -16.01
CA GLU A 39 -3.46 7.60 -16.85
C GLU A 39 -4.62 8.60 -16.70
N THR A 40 -5.31 8.58 -15.57
CA THR A 40 -6.36 9.56 -15.26
C THR A 40 -6.52 9.77 -13.76
N VAL A 41 -5.42 9.73 -13.00
CA VAL A 41 -5.36 10.36 -11.66
C VAL A 41 -5.11 11.87 -11.80
N THR A 42 -5.38 12.45 -12.96
CA THR A 42 -5.47 13.91 -13.16
C THR A 42 -6.80 14.49 -12.62
N VAL A 43 -7.70 13.64 -12.10
CA VAL A 43 -8.94 14.06 -11.40
C VAL A 43 -8.87 13.73 -9.90
N ALA A 44 -7.79 14.09 -9.21
CA ALA A 44 -7.81 14.08 -7.73
C ALA A 44 -6.89 15.11 -7.06
N MET A 45 -6.23 15.99 -7.84
CA MET A 45 -5.62 17.21 -7.33
C MET A 45 -6.67 18.35 -7.20
N LYS A 46 -7.86 17.99 -6.72
CA LYS A 46 -8.95 18.85 -6.23
C LYS A 46 -9.31 18.25 -4.85
N PRO A 47 -9.44 19.04 -3.79
CA PRO A 47 -8.69 18.88 -2.55
C PRO A 47 -9.16 17.72 -1.65
N THR A 48 -8.86 16.48 -2.00
CA THR A 48 -8.92 15.35 -1.04
C THR A 48 -7.84 15.50 0.05
N GLY A 49 -6.72 16.15 -0.29
CA GLY A 49 -5.66 16.47 0.67
C GLY A 49 -6.12 17.37 1.81
N ALA A 50 -7.06 18.30 1.60
CA ALA A 50 -7.44 19.27 2.63
C ALA A 50 -7.96 18.61 3.91
N GLY A 51 -8.75 17.54 3.78
CA GLY A 51 -9.22 16.76 4.94
C GLY A 51 -8.08 16.04 5.65
N ALA A 52 -7.18 15.39 4.90
CA ALA A 52 -6.02 14.70 5.46
C ALA A 52 -5.05 15.68 6.17
N HIS A 53 -4.80 16.83 5.55
CA HIS A 53 -3.97 17.90 6.13
C HIS A 53 -4.62 18.52 7.36
N PHE A 54 -5.95 18.72 7.37
CA PHE A 54 -6.67 19.26 8.52
C PHE A 54 -6.60 18.33 9.73
N THR A 55 -6.82 17.02 9.54
CA THR A 55 -6.72 16.03 10.62
C THR A 55 -5.28 15.92 11.14
N GLY A 56 -4.29 15.94 10.24
CA GLY A 56 -2.88 15.97 10.62
C GLY A 56 -2.50 17.21 11.43
N ALA A 57 -2.99 18.39 11.03
CA ALA A 57 -2.80 19.63 11.77
C ALA A 57 -3.47 19.57 13.15
N GLY A 58 -4.71 19.08 13.23
CA GLY A 58 -5.42 18.90 14.49
C GLY A 58 -4.71 17.94 15.46
N ALA A 59 -4.21 16.81 14.95
CA ALA A 59 -3.39 15.89 15.72
C ALA A 59 -2.09 16.57 16.21
N HIS A 60 -1.41 17.33 15.35
CA HIS A 60 -0.20 18.07 15.73
C HIS A 60 -0.45 19.06 16.86
N PHE A 61 -1.53 19.86 16.79
CA PHE A 61 -1.90 20.78 17.88
C PHE A 61 -2.21 20.04 19.18
N THR A 62 -2.95 18.93 19.10
CA THR A 62 -3.30 18.11 20.27
C THR A 62 -2.05 17.54 20.96
N VAL A 63 -1.14 16.95 20.18
CA VAL A 63 0.12 16.39 20.70
C VAL A 63 0.98 17.50 21.28
N THR A 64 1.08 18.64 20.60
CA THR A 64 1.89 19.78 21.08
C THR A 64 1.35 20.35 22.39
N GLY A 65 0.03 20.48 22.53
CA GLY A 65 -0.61 20.87 23.79
C GLY A 65 -0.38 19.87 24.91
N ALA A 66 -0.54 18.57 24.63
CA ALA A 66 -0.27 17.50 25.59
C ALA A 66 1.19 17.46 26.05
N VAL A 67 2.14 17.66 25.12
CA VAL A 67 3.58 17.76 25.42
C VAL A 67 3.86 18.95 26.33
N GLN A 68 3.26 20.12 26.08
CA GLN A 68 3.42 21.29 26.95
C GLN A 68 2.87 21.02 28.36
N LEU A 69 1.68 20.42 28.47
CA LEU A 69 1.12 20.03 29.77
C LEU A 69 2.02 19.05 30.52
N ALA A 70 2.54 18.03 29.83
CA ALA A 70 3.44 17.06 30.45
C ALA A 70 4.75 17.69 30.94
N ARG A 71 5.31 18.64 30.18
CA ARG A 71 6.48 19.43 30.61
C ARG A 71 6.17 20.25 31.87
N LEU A 72 5.01 20.91 31.91
CA LEU A 72 4.58 21.68 33.09
C LEU A 72 4.39 20.79 34.33
N LEU A 73 3.96 19.54 34.14
CA LEU A 73 3.86 18.52 35.19
C LEU A 73 5.21 17.90 35.57
N GLY A 74 6.33 18.35 34.98
CA GLY A 74 7.68 17.88 35.30
C GLY A 74 8.04 16.52 34.71
N TRP A 75 7.32 16.05 33.68
CA TRP A 75 7.64 14.77 33.04
C TRP A 75 8.96 14.86 32.25
N SER A 76 9.71 13.76 32.24
CA SER A 76 10.95 13.67 31.44
C SER A 76 10.66 13.52 29.94
N GLU A 77 11.54 14.06 29.09
CA GLU A 77 11.43 13.94 27.62
C GLU A 77 11.29 12.50 27.13
N ARG A 78 11.98 11.56 27.80
CA ARG A 78 11.91 10.14 27.48
C ARG A 78 10.51 9.59 27.70
N MET A 79 9.87 9.95 28.81
CA MET A 79 8.48 9.56 29.09
C MET A 79 7.52 10.18 28.08
N ILE A 80 7.68 11.46 27.76
CA ILE A 80 6.85 12.17 26.79
C ILE A 80 6.96 11.54 25.39
N GLY A 81 8.18 11.22 24.95
CA GLY A 81 8.43 10.57 23.66
C GLY A 81 7.85 9.16 23.58
N LEU A 82 8.04 8.35 24.63
CA LEU A 82 7.59 6.97 24.67
C LEU A 82 6.06 6.84 24.77
N THR A 83 5.38 7.85 25.34
CA THR A 83 3.92 7.79 25.59
C THR A 83 3.16 8.71 24.65
N ILE A 84 3.23 10.03 24.87
CA ILE A 84 2.42 11.04 24.19
C ILE A 84 2.71 11.09 22.69
N ILE A 85 3.99 11.13 22.31
CA ILE A 85 4.38 11.24 20.89
C ILE A 85 4.08 9.92 20.18
N SER A 86 4.48 8.79 20.77
CA SER A 86 4.28 7.46 20.17
C SER A 86 2.80 7.14 19.93
N ILE A 87 1.90 7.51 20.86
CA ILE A 87 0.45 7.33 20.69
C ILE A 87 -0.10 8.42 19.74
N GLY A 88 0.43 9.64 19.86
CA GLY A 88 -0.03 10.82 19.12
C GLY A 88 0.08 10.71 17.60
N THR A 89 1.10 10.01 17.09
CA THR A 89 1.31 9.85 15.63
C THR A 89 0.27 8.96 14.96
N GLY A 90 -0.42 8.09 15.70
CA GLY A 90 -1.49 7.23 15.19
C GLY A 90 -2.90 7.77 15.41
N LEU A 91 -3.04 8.98 15.98
CA LEU A 91 -4.34 9.60 16.28
C LEU A 91 -5.21 9.78 15.03
N PRO A 92 -4.72 10.31 13.90
CA PRO A 92 -5.53 10.47 12.70
C PRO A 92 -6.16 9.15 12.21
N GLU A 93 -5.39 8.07 12.24
CA GLU A 93 -5.80 6.73 11.80
C GLU A 93 -6.84 6.13 12.75
N VAL A 94 -6.63 6.24 14.06
CA VAL A 94 -7.56 5.77 15.08
C VAL A 94 -8.89 6.49 14.97
N VAL A 95 -8.87 7.82 14.85
CA VAL A 95 -10.08 8.63 14.71
C VAL A 95 -10.80 8.29 13.40
N ALA A 96 -10.08 8.14 12.30
CA ALA A 96 -10.68 7.75 11.02
C ALA A 96 -11.36 6.37 11.10
N SER A 97 -10.72 5.39 11.72
CA SER A 97 -11.28 4.05 11.93
C SER A 97 -12.53 4.07 12.81
N LEU A 98 -12.50 4.82 13.92
CA LEU A 98 -13.65 4.95 14.82
C LEU A 98 -14.84 5.62 14.13
N VAL A 99 -14.60 6.73 13.42
CA VAL A 99 -15.64 7.45 12.67
C VAL A 99 -16.25 6.56 11.58
N SER A 100 -15.42 5.75 10.91
CA SER A 100 -15.89 4.76 9.94
C SER A 100 -16.76 3.69 10.60
N SER A 101 -16.39 3.19 11.79
CA SER A 101 -17.15 2.17 12.51
C SER A 101 -18.51 2.68 13.02
N VAL A 102 -18.61 3.97 13.36
CA VAL A 102 -19.87 4.57 13.84
C VAL A 102 -20.79 4.95 12.68
N ARG A 103 -20.24 5.20 11.49
CA ARG A 103 -20.99 5.58 10.26
C ARG A 103 -21.27 4.41 9.32
N GLY A 104 -20.57 3.29 9.50
CA GLY A 104 -20.71 2.05 8.74
C GLY A 104 -22.00 1.32 9.06
#